data_AF-A0A2D4NPG4-F1
#
_entry.id   AF-A0A2D4NPG4-F1
#
_cell.length_a   1.000
_cell.length_b   1.000
_cell.length_c   1.000
_cell.angle_alpha   90.00
_cell.angle_beta   90.00
_cell.angle_gamma   90.00
#
_symmetry.space_group_name_H-M   'P 1'
#
loop_
_entity.id
_entity.type
_entity.pdbx_description
1 polymer ?
#
loop_
_entity_poly.entity_id
_entity_poly.type
_entity_poly.pdbx_seq_one_letter_code
_entity_poly.pdbx_strand_id
1 'polypeptide(L)'
;DDIQTQVILNCAALQSLLHLLSSPKESINKEACWTISNITAGNRAQIQTVIDANIFPALINILQTAEFRTRKEAAWAITNATSGGSAEQIKYLVELGCIKPLCDLLTVMDSKIVQVALNGLENILRLGEQEARRSGTGINPYCALIEEAYGKDDG
;
A
#
# COMPACT_ATOMS: atom_id res chain seq x y z
N ASP A 1 13.25 18.67 -17.93
CA ASP A 1 11.94 19.35 -17.84
C ASP A 1 10.71 18.46 -17.90
N ASP A 2 10.77 17.19 -18.31
CA ASP A 2 9.56 16.34 -18.33
C ASP A 2 9.16 15.80 -16.96
N ILE A 3 10.14 15.54 -16.08
CA ILE A 3 9.89 14.95 -14.75
C ILE A 3 9.10 15.93 -13.85
N GLN A 4 9.47 17.21 -13.87
CA GLN A 4 8.85 18.22 -13.00
C GLN A 4 7.41 18.53 -13.46
N THR A 5 7.18 18.56 -14.77
CA THR A 5 5.84 18.72 -15.36
C THR A 5 4.94 17.53 -15.06
N GLN A 6 5.46 16.30 -15.19
CA GLN A 6 4.73 15.09 -14.83
C GLN A 6 4.35 15.08 -13.35
N VAL A 7 5.25 15.51 -12.46
CA VAL A 7 4.97 15.61 -11.02
C VAL A 7 3.86 16.62 -10.73
N ILE A 8 3.88 17.80 -11.35
CA ILE A 8 2.85 18.83 -11.11
C ILE A 8 1.47 18.36 -11.63
N LEU A 9 1.43 17.75 -12.82
CA LEU A 9 0.20 17.16 -13.36
C LEU A 9 -0.33 16.05 -12.46
N ASN A 10 0.57 15.19 -11.96
CA ASN A 10 0.22 14.15 -11.00
C ASN A 10 -0.33 14.78 -9.72
N CYS A 11 0.27 15.82 -9.14
CA CYS A 11 -0.25 16.45 -7.92
C CYS A 11 -1.69 16.94 -8.05
N ALA A 12 -2.04 17.63 -9.14
CA ALA A 12 -3.42 18.07 -9.38
C ALA A 12 -4.38 16.89 -9.61
N ALA A 13 -3.93 15.86 -10.33
CA ALA A 13 -4.70 14.63 -10.54
C ALA A 13 -4.89 13.85 -9.23
N LEU A 14 -3.87 13.78 -8.37
CA LEU A 14 -3.88 13.06 -7.10
C LEU A 14 -4.87 13.67 -6.11
N GLN A 15 -4.96 15.01 -6.03
CA GLN A 15 -5.99 15.66 -5.21
C GLN A 15 -7.42 15.34 -5.70
N SER A 16 -7.60 15.28 -7.02
CA SER A 16 -8.87 14.88 -7.61
C SER A 16 -9.17 13.40 -7.32
N LEU A 17 -8.18 12.52 -7.45
CA LEU A 17 -8.30 11.09 -7.14
C LEU A 17 -8.63 10.85 -5.67
N LEU A 18 -8.02 11.60 -4.75
CA LEU A 18 -8.34 11.53 -3.33
C LEU A 18 -9.81 11.85 -3.05
N HIS A 19 -10.35 12.89 -3.70
CA HIS A 19 -11.77 13.20 -3.58
C HIS A 19 -12.65 12.08 -4.15
N LEU A 20 -12.23 11.49 -5.28
CA LEU A 20 -12.93 10.38 -5.92
C LEU A 20 -12.91 9.09 -5.10
N LEU A 21 -11.90 8.86 -4.25
CA LEU A 21 -11.86 7.71 -3.32
C LEU A 21 -12.98 7.74 -2.26
N SER A 22 -13.54 8.91 -2.00
CA SER A 22 -14.67 9.10 -1.08
C SER A 22 -16.02 9.15 -1.80
N SER A 23 -16.06 8.79 -3.08
CA SER A 23 -17.29 8.81 -3.87
C SER A 23 -18.29 7.79 -3.35
N PRO A 24 -19.59 8.10 -3.31
CA PRO A 24 -20.63 7.13 -2.97
C PRO A 24 -20.81 6.05 -4.06
N LYS A 25 -20.26 6.28 -5.26
CA LYS A 25 -20.29 5.32 -6.36
C LYS A 25 -19.07 4.41 -6.29
N GLU A 26 -19.29 3.15 -6.00
CA GLU A 26 -18.24 2.13 -5.89
C GLU A 26 -17.42 1.99 -7.18
N SER A 27 -18.05 2.10 -8.35
CA SER A 27 -17.35 2.06 -9.64
C SER A 27 -16.30 3.18 -9.77
N ILE A 28 -16.58 4.36 -9.21
CA ILE A 28 -15.63 5.48 -9.20
C ILE A 28 -14.49 5.20 -8.23
N ASN A 29 -14.77 4.70 -7.03
CA ASN A 29 -13.73 4.33 -6.06
C ASN A 29 -12.77 3.29 -6.65
N LYS A 30 -13.32 2.29 -7.34
CA LYS A 30 -12.55 1.24 -8.00
C LYS A 30 -11.64 1.80 -9.08
N GLU A 31 -12.14 2.64 -9.99
CA GLU A 31 -11.32 3.27 -11.05
C GLU A 31 -10.28 4.24 -10.46
N ALA A 32 -10.61 4.95 -9.37
CA ALA A 32 -9.66 5.80 -8.67
C ALA A 32 -8.52 4.97 -8.04
N CYS A 33 -8.85 3.87 -7.35
CA CYS A 33 -7.85 2.94 -6.80
C CYS A 33 -6.97 2.34 -7.89
N TRP A 34 -7.56 1.90 -9.01
CA TRP A 34 -6.83 1.37 -10.16
C TRP A 34 -5.90 2.42 -10.78
N THR A 35 -6.35 3.67 -10.88
CA THR A 35 -5.51 4.76 -11.38
C THR A 35 -4.32 5.00 -10.45
N ILE A 36 -4.55 5.01 -9.13
CA ILE A 36 -3.48 5.19 -8.15
C ILE A 36 -2.51 4.01 -8.16
N SER A 37 -2.97 2.77 -8.36
CA SER A 37 -2.09 1.60 -8.41
C SER A 37 -1.11 1.66 -9.58
N ASN A 38 -1.52 2.22 -10.71
CA ASN A 38 -0.64 2.50 -11.85
C ASN A 38 0.40 3.59 -11.55
N ILE A 39 0.04 4.60 -10.75
CA ILE A 39 0.98 5.66 -10.33
C ILE A 39 2.00 5.09 -9.34
N THR A 40 1.58 4.28 -8.36
CA THR A 40 2.48 3.67 -7.37
C THR A 40 3.34 2.54 -7.96
N ALA A 41 3.00 2.00 -9.13
CA ALA A 41 3.87 1.12 -9.92
C ALA A 41 5.04 1.86 -10.59
N GLY A 42 5.03 3.20 -10.55
CA GLY A 42 6.07 4.04 -11.12
C GLY A 42 7.34 4.13 -10.26
N ASN A 43 8.07 5.23 -10.42
CA ASN A 43 9.30 5.48 -9.68
C ASN A 43 9.05 6.03 -8.26
N ARG A 44 10.11 6.07 -7.44
CA ARG A 44 10.07 6.56 -6.05
C ARG A 44 9.53 7.99 -5.90
N ALA A 45 9.76 8.86 -6.88
CA ALA A 45 9.23 10.22 -6.84
C ALA A 45 7.71 10.24 -7.04
N GLN A 46 7.18 9.38 -7.92
CA GLN A 46 5.74 9.20 -8.09
C GLN A 46 5.11 8.63 -6.82
N ILE A 47 5.72 7.62 -6.19
CA ILE A 47 5.27 7.11 -4.89
C ILE A 47 5.27 8.23 -3.85
N GLN A 48 6.30 9.07 -3.80
CA GLN A 48 6.37 10.20 -2.88
C GLN A 48 5.22 11.19 -3.11
N THR A 49 4.88 11.51 -4.37
CA THR A 49 3.74 12.41 -4.63
C THR A 49 2.41 11.87 -4.11
N VAL A 50 2.21 10.53 -4.12
CA VAL A 50 1.02 9.88 -3.56
C VAL A 50 1.01 9.94 -2.03
N ILE A 51 2.18 9.83 -1.40
CA ILE A 51 2.35 10.03 0.05
C ILE A 51 2.02 11.47 0.42
N ASP A 52 2.62 12.44 -0.27
CA ASP A 52 2.45 13.87 -0.01
C ASP A 52 1.00 14.34 -0.25
N ALA A 53 0.30 13.68 -1.18
CA ALA A 53 -1.13 13.89 -1.41
C ALA A 53 -2.05 13.24 -0.35
N ASN A 54 -1.50 12.58 0.66
CA ASN A 54 -2.22 11.92 1.76
C ASN A 54 -3.24 10.85 1.30
N ILE A 55 -2.89 10.11 0.24
CA ILE A 55 -3.79 9.11 -0.36
C ILE A 55 -3.74 7.76 0.37
N PHE A 56 -2.58 7.36 0.91
CA PHE A 56 -2.42 6.05 1.54
C PHE A 56 -3.36 5.77 2.71
N PRO A 57 -3.66 6.73 3.63
CA PRO A 57 -4.65 6.50 4.67
C PRO A 57 -6.03 6.13 4.11
N ALA A 58 -6.45 6.78 3.02
CA ALA A 58 -7.72 6.47 2.36
C ALA A 58 -7.70 5.08 1.70
N LEU A 59 -6.58 4.71 1.05
CA LEU A 59 -6.41 3.38 0.47
C LEU A 59 -6.44 2.26 1.52
N ILE A 60 -5.79 2.47 2.67
CA ILE A 60 -5.78 1.50 3.78
C ILE A 60 -7.19 1.33 4.34
N ASN A 61 -7.94 2.42 4.52
CA ASN A 61 -9.34 2.34 4.94
C ASN A 61 -10.20 1.58 3.90
N ILE A 62 -10.05 1.89 2.61
CA ILE A 62 -10.74 1.18 1.52
C ILE A 62 -10.40 -0.31 1.51
N LEU A 63 -9.15 -0.67 1.77
CA LEU A 63 -8.69 -2.06 1.83
C LEU A 63 -9.41 -2.87 2.92
N GLN A 64 -9.90 -2.20 3.97
CA GLN A 64 -10.65 -2.79 5.08
C GLN A 64 -12.17 -2.73 4.87
N THR A 65 -12.70 -1.61 4.39
CA THR A 65 -14.15 -1.34 4.45
C THR A 65 -14.87 -1.47 3.11
N ALA A 66 -14.18 -1.41 1.97
CA ALA A 66 -14.83 -1.40 0.67
C ALA A 66 -15.23 -2.79 0.19
N GLU A 67 -16.03 -2.86 -0.88
CA GLU A 67 -16.34 -4.13 -1.52
C GLU A 67 -15.09 -4.81 -2.09
N PHE A 68 -15.15 -6.13 -2.20
CA PHE A 68 -14.02 -6.95 -2.62
C PHE A 68 -13.35 -6.46 -3.91
N ARG A 69 -14.13 -6.06 -4.92
CA ARG A 69 -13.60 -5.57 -6.21
C ARG A 69 -12.72 -4.34 -6.05
N THR A 70 -13.11 -3.41 -5.19
CA THR A 70 -12.37 -2.18 -4.90
C THR A 70 -11.17 -2.45 -4.01
N ARG A 71 -11.31 -3.34 -3.01
CA ARG A 71 -10.20 -3.79 -2.14
C ARG A 71 -9.03 -4.35 -2.95
N LYS A 72 -9.32 -5.08 -4.03
CA LYS A 72 -8.28 -5.62 -4.94
C LYS A 72 -7.37 -4.52 -5.51
N GLU A 73 -7.96 -3.43 -5.99
CA GLU A 73 -7.19 -2.34 -6.59
C GLU A 73 -6.39 -1.57 -5.53
N ALA A 74 -6.95 -1.38 -4.33
CA ALA A 74 -6.23 -0.80 -3.21
C ALA A 74 -5.05 -1.68 -2.75
N ALA A 75 -5.20 -3.01 -2.77
CA ALA A 75 -4.12 -3.96 -2.48
C ALA A 75 -2.95 -3.79 -3.46
N TRP A 76 -3.26 -3.74 -4.76
CA TRP A 76 -2.27 -3.48 -5.81
C TRP A 76 -1.53 -2.16 -5.57
N ALA A 77 -2.24 -1.09 -5.23
CA ALA A 77 -1.62 0.20 -4.99
C ALA A 77 -0.59 0.18 -3.84
N ILE A 78 -0.93 -0.50 -2.74
CA ILE A 78 -0.03 -0.66 -1.58
C ILE A 78 1.15 -1.57 -1.94
N THR A 79 0.91 -2.72 -2.54
CA THR A 79 1.98 -3.67 -2.92
C THR A 79 2.96 -3.04 -3.92
N ASN A 80 2.48 -2.29 -4.90
CA ASN A 80 3.34 -1.57 -5.85
C ASN A 80 4.23 -0.54 -5.13
N ALA A 81 3.65 0.21 -4.19
CA ALA A 81 4.41 1.16 -3.37
C ALA A 81 5.48 0.46 -2.52
N THR A 82 5.18 -0.71 -1.95
CA THR A 82 6.19 -1.48 -1.19
C THR A 82 7.30 -2.08 -2.06
N SER A 83 7.00 -2.35 -3.34
CA SER A 83 7.96 -2.94 -4.28
C SER A 83 8.93 -1.90 -4.85
N GLY A 84 8.42 -0.72 -5.20
CA GLY A 84 9.21 0.37 -5.80
C GLY A 84 9.75 1.40 -4.81
N GLY A 85 9.22 1.41 -3.58
CA GLY A 85 9.50 2.40 -2.55
C GLY A 85 10.91 2.35 -1.98
N SER A 86 11.29 3.44 -1.32
CA SER A 86 12.45 3.50 -0.42
C SER A 86 12.11 2.92 0.96
N ALA A 87 13.14 2.69 1.79
CA ALA A 87 12.97 2.20 3.15
C ALA A 87 12.04 3.11 3.98
N GLU A 88 12.21 4.42 3.87
CA GLU A 88 11.44 5.43 4.58
C GLU A 88 9.97 5.43 4.14
N GLN A 89 9.73 5.27 2.83
CA GLN A 89 8.36 5.19 2.27
C GLN A 89 7.64 3.92 2.73
N ILE A 90 8.32 2.77 2.72
CA ILE A 90 7.73 1.51 3.19
C ILE A 90 7.44 1.59 4.68
N LYS A 91 8.37 2.13 5.48
CA LYS A 91 8.17 2.32 6.91
C LYS A 91 6.96 3.20 7.21
N TYR A 92 6.79 4.29 6.45
CA TYR A 92 5.59 5.13 6.56
C TYR A 92 4.30 4.34 6.30
N LEU A 93 4.27 3.47 5.28
CA LEU A 93 3.09 2.61 5.03
C LEU A 93 2.81 1.65 6.20
N VAL A 94 3.86 1.11 6.81
CA VAL A 94 3.74 0.25 7.99
C VAL A 94 3.19 1.03 9.18
N GLU A 95 3.69 2.25 9.43
CA GLU A 95 3.21 3.14 10.49
C GLU A 95 1.73 3.53 10.31
N LEU A 96 1.25 3.61 9.07
CA LEU A 96 -0.17 3.78 8.76
C LEU A 96 -1.02 2.51 8.98
N GLY A 97 -0.40 1.37 9.30
CA GLY A 97 -1.11 0.13 9.60
C GLY A 97 -1.48 -0.71 8.37
N CYS A 98 -0.70 -0.64 7.28
CA CYS A 98 -1.00 -1.43 6.07
C CYS A 98 -0.85 -2.97 6.25
N ILE A 99 -0.14 -3.43 7.29
CA ILE A 99 0.14 -4.86 7.51
C ILE A 99 -1.14 -5.66 7.77
N LYS A 100 -2.00 -5.23 8.69
CA LYS A 100 -3.22 -5.99 9.04
C LYS A 100 -4.14 -6.20 7.84
N PRO A 101 -4.49 -5.17 7.05
CA PRO A 101 -5.29 -5.35 5.84
C PRO A 101 -4.65 -6.28 4.80
N LEU A 102 -3.32 -6.29 4.68
CA LEU A 102 -2.61 -7.22 3.78
C LEU A 102 -2.68 -8.66 4.30
N CYS A 103 -2.53 -8.89 5.61
CA CYS A 103 -2.72 -10.20 6.23
C CYS A 103 -4.15 -10.72 6.00
N ASP A 104 -5.16 -9.86 6.12
CA ASP A 104 -6.57 -10.24 5.92
C ASP A 104 -6.88 -10.69 4.48
N LEU A 105 -6.05 -10.25 3.52
CA LEU A 105 -6.16 -10.70 2.13
C LEU A 105 -5.55 -12.07 1.87
N LEU A 106 -4.79 -12.65 2.81
CA LEU A 106 -4.21 -13.98 2.64
C LEU A 106 -5.24 -15.11 2.74
N THR A 107 -6.40 -14.83 3.34
CA THR A 107 -7.47 -15.82 3.56
C THR A 107 -8.54 -15.81 2.45
N VAL A 108 -8.42 -14.93 1.46
CA VAL A 108 -9.39 -14.83 0.35
C VAL A 108 -9.17 -15.93 -0.69
N MET A 109 -10.24 -16.30 -1.40
CA MET A 109 -10.17 -17.35 -2.43
C MET A 109 -9.46 -16.94 -3.73
N ASP A 110 -9.28 -15.64 -3.97
CA ASP A 110 -8.64 -15.12 -5.18
C ASP A 110 -7.12 -15.25 -5.08
N SER A 111 -6.56 -16.27 -5.73
CA SER A 111 -5.12 -16.58 -5.69
C SER A 111 -4.24 -15.44 -6.16
N LYS A 112 -4.71 -14.60 -7.09
CA LYS A 112 -3.93 -13.43 -7.55
C LYS A 112 -3.78 -12.42 -6.42
N ILE A 113 -4.82 -12.21 -5.63
CA ILE A 113 -4.82 -11.25 -4.53
C ILE A 113 -4.01 -11.76 -3.35
N VAL A 114 -4.08 -13.07 -3.08
CA VAL A 114 -3.18 -13.70 -2.11
C VAL A 114 -1.72 -13.48 -2.51
N GLN A 115 -1.37 -13.65 -3.78
CA GLN A 115 -0.01 -13.36 -4.25
C GLN A 115 0.37 -11.88 -4.11
N VAL A 116 -0.53 -10.95 -4.41
CA VAL A 116 -0.29 -9.51 -4.24
C VAL A 116 -0.04 -9.16 -2.77
N ALA A 117 -0.82 -9.74 -1.85
CA ALA A 117 -0.66 -9.54 -0.42
C ALA A 117 0.67 -10.13 0.09
N LEU A 118 1.00 -11.37 -0.32
CA LEU A 118 2.27 -12.02 0.00
C LEU A 118 3.46 -11.20 -0.47
N ASN A 119 3.43 -10.68 -1.71
CA ASN A 119 4.51 -9.85 -2.23
C ASN A 119 4.68 -8.56 -1.41
N GLY A 120 3.57 -7.92 -1.02
CA GLY A 120 3.61 -6.72 -0.17
C GLY A 120 4.25 -6.99 1.20
N LEU A 121 3.85 -8.10 1.83
CA LEU A 121 4.39 -8.54 3.11
C LEU A 121 5.87 -8.96 3.00
N GLU A 122 6.26 -9.67 1.93
CA GLU A 122 7.66 -10.04 1.68
C GLU A 122 8.55 -8.80 1.55
N ASN A 123 8.10 -7.77 0.82
CA ASN A 123 8.86 -6.52 0.68
C ASN A 123 9.08 -5.83 2.03
N ILE A 124 8.05 -5.78 2.87
CA ILE A 124 8.13 -5.21 4.23
C ILE A 124 9.11 -6.04 5.08
N LEU A 125 8.99 -7.37 5.07
CA LEU A 125 9.91 -8.26 5.80
C LEU A 125 11.35 -8.10 5.34
N ARG A 126 11.59 -8.02 4.02
CA ARG A 126 12.92 -7.82 3.45
C ARG A 126 13.53 -6.50 3.91
N LEU A 127 12.73 -5.44 4.04
CA LEU A 127 13.20 -4.18 4.62
C LEU A 127 13.62 -4.37 6.07
N GLY A 128 12.78 -5.01 6.89
CA GLY A 128 13.08 -5.23 8.30
C GLY A 128 14.31 -6.10 8.54
N GLU A 129 14.59 -7.06 7.64
CA GLU A 129 15.83 -7.84 7.70
C GLU A 129 17.06 -6.96 7.43
N GLN A 130 16.97 -6.01 6.49
CA GLN A 130 18.05 -5.05 6.26
C GLN A 130 18.25 -4.13 7.47
N GLU A 131 17.17 -3.68 8.10
CA GLU A 131 17.24 -2.87 9.33
C GLU A 131 17.83 -3.65 10.52
N ALA A 132 17.44 -4.91 10.69
CA ALA A 132 17.98 -5.80 11.73
C ALA A 132 19.50 -6.00 11.57
N ARG A 133 19.97 -6.18 10.33
CA ARG A 133 21.40 -6.30 10.01
C ARG A 133 22.16 -4.99 10.27
N ARG A 134 21.57 -3.84 9.95
CA ARG A 134 22.19 -2.51 10.16
C ARG A 134 22.27 -2.12 11.63
N SER A 135 21.22 -2.41 12.40
CA SER A 135 21.13 -2.10 13.82
C SER A 135 21.87 -3.10 14.71
N GLY A 136 22.24 -4.27 14.18
CA GLY A 136 22.92 -5.33 14.92
C GLY A 136 22.03 -6.07 15.92
N THR A 137 20.72 -5.79 15.94
CA THR A 137 19.75 -6.46 16.83
C THR A 137 19.49 -7.90 16.40
N GLY A 138 19.63 -8.21 15.10
CA GLY A 138 19.27 -9.51 14.52
C GLY A 138 17.76 -9.79 14.53
N ILE A 139 16.93 -8.84 14.96
CA ILE A 139 15.48 -8.98 15.09
C ILE A 139 14.80 -8.10 14.04
N ASN A 140 13.98 -8.72 13.20
CA ASN A 140 13.16 -8.02 12.22
C ASN A 140 11.94 -7.38 12.91
N PRO A 141 11.84 -6.04 12.96
CA PRO A 141 10.76 -5.36 13.68
C PRO A 141 9.37 -5.63 13.09
N TYR A 142 9.29 -5.98 11.81
CA TYR A 142 8.01 -6.22 11.13
C TYR A 142 7.49 -7.65 11.29
N CYS A 143 8.34 -8.61 11.71
CA CYS A 143 7.89 -9.98 11.99
C CYS A 143 6.84 -10.01 13.10
N ALA A 144 7.09 -9.33 14.22
CA ALA A 144 6.16 -9.28 15.34
C ALA A 144 4.82 -8.63 14.94
N LEU A 145 4.86 -7.57 14.12
CA LEU A 145 3.65 -6.91 13.63
C LEU A 145 2.81 -7.82 12.72
N ILE A 146 3.47 -8.64 11.88
CA ILE A 146 2.78 -9.62 11.03
C ILE A 146 2.19 -10.75 11.88
N GLU A 147 2.93 -11.27 12.86
CA GLU A 147 2.46 -12.30 13.79
C GLU A 147 1.24 -11.81 14.59
N GLU A 148 1.28 -10.59 15.13
CA GLU A 148 0.14 -10.00 15.82
C GLU A 148 -1.07 -9.75 14.91
N ALA A 149 -0.82 -9.40 13.65
CA ALA A 149 -1.87 -9.15 12.68
C ALA A 149 -2.56 -10.43 12.19
N TYR A 150 -1.80 -11.52 12.03
CA TYR A 150 -2.29 -12.82 11.55
C TYR A 150 -2.80 -13.71 12.70
N GLY A 151 -2.16 -13.67 13.86
CA GLY A 151 -2.48 -14.53 15.01
C GLY A 151 -3.71 -14.10 15.83
N LYS A 152 -4.36 -12.98 15.49
CA LYS A 152 -5.59 -12.51 16.16
C LYS A 152 -6.89 -13.10 15.58
N ASP A 153 -6.82 -13.95 14.55
CA ASP A 153 -8.00 -14.58 13.96
C ASP A 153 -8.42 -15.92 14.64
N ASP A 154 -7.70 -16.37 15.69
CA ASP A 154 -8.01 -17.60 16.46
C ASP A 154 -8.70 -17.34 17.83
N GLY A 155 -9.66 -16.40 17.87
CA GLY A 155 -10.43 -16.06 19.08
C GLY A 155 -11.94 -16.16 18.92
#